data_AF-A0AAV6Y6Q0-F1
#
_entry.id   AF-A0AAV6Y6Q0-F1
#
_cell.length_a   1.000
_cell.length_b   1.000
_cell.length_c   1.000
_cell.angle_alpha   90.00
_cell.angle_beta   90.00
_cell.angle_gamma   90.00
#
_symmetry.space_group_name_H-M   'P 1'
#
loop_
_entity.id
_entity.type
_entity.pdbx_description
1 polymer ?
#
loop_
_entity_poly.entity_id
_entity_poly.type
_entity_poly.pdbx_seq_one_letter_code
_entity_poly.pdbx_strand_id
1 'polypeptide(L)'
;MDSTSSGAGGSETTPSTMAISSDGAGSTEAAPPPSRYESQKRRDWNTFQQYLKSHKPPLSLNRCSGAHVIEFLKYLDQFGKTKVHVTSCPYFGQPNPPAACACVLKQAWGSLDALIGRLRAAYEEDGGRRESNPFGAKAVRIYLREVRESQVKARDKTVPRDISMHSGDCILRYMTISRLMADESMPDGISHVTTLMEGADNGTLFTISTLI
;
A
#
# COMPACT_ATOMS: atom_id res chain seq x y z
N MET A 1 17.20 45.75 -27.40
CA MET A 1 16.88 46.82 -28.36
C MET A 1 17.30 46.28 -29.70
N ASP A 2 16.48 45.91 -30.67
CA ASP A 2 15.03 46.03 -30.92
C ASP A 2 14.73 44.97 -32.02
N SER A 3 13.59 44.26 -31.98
CA SER A 3 13.08 43.46 -33.10
C SER A 3 11.61 43.08 -32.87
N THR A 4 10.77 44.03 -33.29
CA THR A 4 9.45 43.93 -33.94
C THR A 4 8.75 42.57 -34.05
N SER A 5 7.54 42.51 -33.48
CA SER A 5 6.51 41.48 -33.70
C SER A 5 5.35 42.03 -34.53
N SER A 6 4.90 41.27 -35.55
CA SER A 6 3.73 41.58 -36.39
C SER A 6 2.74 40.41 -36.42
N GLY A 7 1.43 40.74 -36.47
CA GLY A 7 0.31 39.87 -36.88
C GLY A 7 -0.67 39.58 -35.74
N ALA A 8 -1.77 40.32 -35.57
CA ALA A 8 -3.07 40.24 -36.28
C ALA A 8 -3.77 38.87 -36.07
N GLY A 9 -5.04 38.73 -35.69
CA GLY A 9 -6.23 39.59 -35.57
C GLY A 9 -7.46 38.66 -35.68
N GLY A 10 -8.63 39.07 -35.18
CA GLY A 10 -9.91 38.40 -35.52
C GLY A 10 -10.90 38.25 -34.35
N SER A 11 -11.98 39.02 -34.42
CA SER A 11 -13.03 39.22 -33.42
C SER A 11 -14.30 38.42 -33.75
N GLU A 12 -15.08 38.09 -32.69
CA GLU A 12 -16.56 37.95 -32.62
C GLU A 12 -17.25 36.85 -33.48
N THR A 13 -18.32 36.15 -33.09
CA THR A 13 -19.60 36.60 -32.50
C THR A 13 -20.44 35.36 -32.12
N THR A 14 -21.25 35.42 -31.07
CA THR A 14 -22.38 34.48 -30.77
C THR A 14 -23.73 35.10 -31.19
N PRO A 15 -24.76 34.31 -31.53
CA PRO A 15 -26.04 34.43 -30.79
C PRO A 15 -26.87 33.13 -30.63
N SER A 16 -27.90 33.24 -29.79
CA SER A 16 -28.79 32.22 -29.17
C SER A 16 -29.96 31.67 -30.01
N THR A 17 -30.61 30.58 -29.51
CA THR A 17 -32.09 30.36 -29.36
C THR A 17 -32.78 29.13 -30.04
N MET A 18 -33.18 28.16 -29.20
CA MET A 18 -34.43 27.32 -29.06
C MET A 18 -34.98 26.23 -30.04
N ALA A 19 -35.23 25.03 -29.43
CA ALA A 19 -36.34 24.01 -29.52
C ALA A 19 -36.63 23.23 -30.85
N ILE A 20 -37.16 22.00 -30.98
CA ILE A 20 -38.04 21.09 -30.18
C ILE A 20 -38.00 19.61 -30.72
N SER A 21 -38.35 18.64 -29.85
CA SER A 21 -39.15 17.38 -30.04
C SER A 21 -38.61 16.04 -30.63
N SER A 22 -39.10 15.00 -29.95
CA SER A 22 -38.90 13.54 -29.88
C SER A 22 -39.26 12.65 -31.09
N ASP A 23 -38.62 11.48 -31.19
CA ASP A 23 -39.26 10.18 -31.50
C ASP A 23 -38.38 9.00 -31.03
N GLY A 24 -39.02 7.93 -30.54
CA GLY A 24 -38.38 6.86 -29.77
C GLY A 24 -37.96 5.60 -30.54
N ALA A 25 -36.99 4.87 -29.99
CA ALA A 25 -36.83 3.42 -30.13
C ALA A 25 -35.87 2.92 -29.04
N GLY A 26 -36.24 1.83 -28.37
CA GLY A 26 -35.56 1.30 -27.19
C GLY A 26 -34.06 1.05 -27.37
N SER A 27 -33.29 1.40 -26.35
CA SER A 27 -31.94 0.89 -26.14
C SER A 27 -31.82 0.59 -24.66
N THR A 28 -31.45 -0.65 -24.37
CA THR A 28 -31.05 -1.16 -23.07
C THR A 28 -30.29 -0.09 -22.29
N GLU A 29 -30.79 0.25 -21.11
CA GLU A 29 -30.16 1.17 -20.17
C GLU A 29 -28.85 0.52 -19.69
N ALA A 30 -27.79 0.70 -20.48
CA ALA A 30 -26.45 0.31 -20.09
C ALA A 30 -26.11 1.14 -18.85
N ALA A 31 -25.91 0.46 -17.72
CA ALA A 31 -25.51 1.09 -16.47
C ALA A 31 -24.38 2.11 -16.74
N PRO A 32 -24.42 3.29 -16.11
CA PRO A 32 -23.40 4.32 -16.33
C PRO A 32 -22.00 3.70 -16.13
N PRO A 33 -21.02 4.09 -16.96
CA PRO A 33 -19.68 3.52 -16.88
C PRO A 33 -19.17 3.65 -15.44
N PRO A 34 -18.57 2.60 -14.88
CA PRO A 34 -18.15 2.61 -13.49
C PRO A 34 -17.23 3.80 -13.27
N SER A 35 -17.42 4.49 -12.14
CA SER A 35 -16.53 5.58 -11.72
C SER A 35 -15.06 5.18 -11.89
N ARG A 36 -14.19 6.14 -12.21
CA ARG A 36 -12.74 5.93 -12.29
C ARG A 36 -12.21 5.17 -11.07
N TYR A 37 -12.78 5.43 -9.89
CA TYR A 37 -12.45 4.73 -8.66
C TYR A 37 -12.84 3.24 -8.72
N GLU A 38 -14.06 2.93 -9.16
CA GLU A 38 -14.62 1.57 -9.24
C GLU A 38 -13.83 0.69 -10.22
N SER A 39 -13.51 1.21 -11.40
CA SER A 39 -12.67 0.50 -12.36
C SER A 39 -11.27 0.24 -11.82
N GLN A 40 -10.68 1.20 -11.09
CA GLN A 40 -9.38 0.99 -10.45
C GLN A 40 -9.44 -0.08 -9.36
N LYS A 41 -10.45 0.00 -8.47
CA LYS A 41 -10.68 -0.97 -7.39
C LYS A 41 -10.80 -2.39 -7.95
N ARG A 42 -11.59 -2.56 -9.03
CA ARG A 42 -11.76 -3.86 -9.69
C ARG A 42 -10.45 -4.41 -10.29
N ARG A 43 -9.63 -3.56 -10.91
CA ARG A 43 -8.31 -3.97 -11.44
C ARG A 43 -7.36 -4.40 -10.32
N ASP A 44 -7.31 -3.62 -9.25
CA ASP A 44 -6.44 -3.90 -8.10
C ASP A 44 -6.86 -5.21 -7.42
N TRP A 45 -8.17 -5.42 -7.27
CA TRP A 45 -8.74 -6.63 -6.72
C TRP A 45 -8.42 -7.87 -7.57
N ASN A 46 -8.63 -7.79 -8.90
CA ASN A 46 -8.28 -8.87 -9.81
C ASN A 46 -6.77 -9.20 -9.77
N THR A 47 -5.93 -8.17 -9.68
CA THR A 47 -4.47 -8.33 -9.54
C THR A 47 -4.13 -9.08 -8.25
N PHE A 48 -4.77 -8.73 -7.14
CA PHE A 48 -4.59 -9.40 -5.86
C PHE A 48 -5.07 -10.87 -5.89
N GLN A 49 -6.24 -11.13 -6.47
CA GLN A 49 -6.72 -12.52 -6.63
C GLN A 49 -5.78 -13.36 -7.50
N GLN A 50 -5.23 -12.77 -8.55
CA GLN A 50 -4.25 -13.44 -9.40
C GLN A 50 -2.95 -13.73 -8.64
N TYR A 51 -2.50 -12.79 -7.80
CA TYR A 51 -1.37 -13.00 -6.92
C TYR A 51 -1.60 -14.20 -5.98
N LEU A 52 -2.76 -14.31 -5.34
CA LEU A 52 -3.08 -15.45 -4.47
C LEU A 52 -3.09 -16.80 -5.21
N LYS A 53 -3.60 -16.82 -6.45
CA LYS A 53 -3.58 -18.03 -7.31
C LYS A 53 -2.17 -18.44 -7.73
N SER A 54 -1.24 -17.49 -7.84
CA SER A 54 0.16 -17.76 -8.20
C SER A 54 1.01 -18.31 -7.05
N HIS A 55 0.52 -18.26 -5.80
CA HIS A 55 1.18 -18.89 -4.66
C HIS A 55 1.25 -20.42 -4.80
N LYS A 56 2.28 -21.02 -4.20
CA LYS A 56 2.50 -22.46 -4.17
C LYS A 56 2.66 -22.91 -2.71
N PRO A 57 1.64 -23.55 -2.10
CA PRO A 57 0.34 -23.94 -2.68
C PRO A 57 -0.61 -22.75 -2.93
N PRO A 58 -1.60 -22.88 -3.85
CA PRO A 58 -2.56 -21.82 -4.13
C PRO A 58 -3.30 -21.39 -2.87
N LEU A 59 -3.35 -20.08 -2.62
CA LEU A 59 -4.04 -19.51 -1.46
C LEU A 59 -5.45 -19.09 -1.84
N SER A 60 -6.43 -19.45 -0.99
CA SER A 60 -7.79 -18.91 -1.07
C SER A 60 -7.92 -17.67 -0.21
N LEU A 61 -8.88 -16.79 -0.53
CA LEU A 61 -9.15 -15.58 0.26
C LEU A 61 -9.42 -15.89 1.73
N ASN A 62 -10.10 -17.00 2.04
CA ASN A 62 -10.41 -17.42 3.41
C ASN A 62 -9.16 -17.77 4.24
N ARG A 63 -8.06 -18.15 3.60
CA ARG A 63 -6.77 -18.43 4.25
C ARG A 63 -5.79 -17.26 4.13
N CYS A 64 -6.21 -16.17 3.48
CA CYS A 64 -5.40 -14.97 3.36
C CYS A 64 -5.32 -14.26 4.71
N SER A 65 -4.13 -13.82 5.07
CA SER A 65 -3.85 -13.12 6.33
C SER A 65 -3.08 -11.84 6.03
N GLY A 66 -2.90 -10.99 7.05
CA GLY A 66 -2.11 -9.78 6.92
C GLY A 66 -0.67 -10.02 6.42
N ALA A 67 -0.09 -11.20 6.68
CA ALA A 67 1.23 -11.57 6.18
C ALA A 67 1.26 -11.66 4.65
N HIS A 68 0.29 -12.38 4.06
CA HIS A 68 0.15 -12.51 2.61
C HIS A 68 -0.08 -11.16 1.92
N VAL A 69 -0.83 -10.27 2.57
CA VAL A 69 -1.02 -8.88 2.10
C VAL A 69 0.30 -8.13 2.08
N ILE A 70 1.12 -8.23 3.14
CA ILE A 70 2.43 -7.54 3.16
C ILE A 70 3.37 -8.12 2.09
N GLU A 71 3.38 -9.42 1.88
CA GLU A 71 4.15 -10.03 0.78
C GLU A 71 3.70 -9.51 -0.58
N PHE A 72 2.39 -9.37 -0.79
CA PHE A 72 1.86 -8.75 -2.00
C PHE A 72 2.37 -7.31 -2.17
N LEU A 73 2.35 -6.49 -1.10
CA LEU A 73 2.88 -5.13 -1.17
C LEU A 73 4.39 -5.10 -1.49
N LYS A 74 5.17 -6.04 -0.96
CA LYS A 74 6.60 -6.20 -1.29
C LYS A 74 6.80 -6.66 -2.73
N TYR A 75 5.93 -7.53 -3.26
CA TYR A 75 5.95 -7.93 -4.67
C TYR A 75 5.74 -6.72 -5.59
N LEU A 76 4.85 -5.78 -5.22
CA LEU A 76 4.61 -4.56 -6.01
C LEU A 76 5.80 -3.61 -6.08
N ASP A 77 6.76 -3.69 -5.15
CA ASP A 77 7.98 -2.87 -5.20
C ASP A 77 8.81 -3.13 -6.46
N GLN A 78 8.70 -4.31 -7.09
CA GLN A 78 9.36 -4.63 -8.36
C GLN A 78 8.92 -3.71 -9.51
N PHE A 79 7.69 -3.21 -9.44
CA PHE A 79 7.12 -2.26 -10.40
C PHE A 79 7.18 -0.81 -9.89
N GLY A 80 7.94 -0.59 -8.83
CA GLY A 80 8.14 0.68 -8.16
C GLY A 80 8.82 1.72 -9.04
N LYS A 81 8.44 2.99 -8.86
CA LYS A 81 9.09 4.13 -9.53
C LYS A 81 9.82 5.05 -8.55
N THR A 82 9.71 4.81 -7.26
CA THR A 82 10.30 5.66 -6.23
C THR A 82 11.66 5.12 -5.82
N LYS A 83 12.70 5.95 -5.89
CA LYS A 83 14.01 5.63 -5.32
C LYS A 83 13.95 5.72 -3.79
N VAL A 84 14.36 4.65 -3.11
CA VAL A 84 14.47 4.62 -1.64
C VAL A 84 15.91 4.34 -1.27
N HIS A 85 16.59 5.36 -0.74
CA HIS A 85 17.99 5.26 -0.35
C HIS A 85 18.16 4.40 0.90
N VAL A 86 19.11 3.46 0.86
CA VAL A 86 19.54 2.70 2.05
C VAL A 86 20.42 3.58 2.94
N THR A 87 20.51 3.28 4.23
CA THR A 87 21.28 4.08 5.20
C THR A 87 22.77 4.18 4.88
N SER A 88 23.34 3.18 4.19
CA SER A 88 24.72 3.19 3.69
C SER A 88 24.91 3.98 2.39
N CYS A 89 23.84 4.50 1.79
CA CYS A 89 23.92 5.25 0.55
C CYS A 89 24.50 6.66 0.80
N PRO A 90 25.47 7.14 0.00
CA PRO A 90 26.00 8.50 0.11
C PRO A 90 24.93 9.60 -0.05
N TYR A 91 23.82 9.26 -0.72
CA TYR A 91 22.71 10.16 -0.99
C TYR A 91 21.55 10.00 0.01
N PHE A 92 21.71 9.25 1.09
CA PHE A 92 20.66 9.11 2.10
C PHE A 92 20.27 10.48 2.68
N GLY A 93 18.97 10.76 2.71
CA GLY A 93 18.41 12.04 3.13
C GLY A 93 18.51 13.14 2.06
N GLN A 94 19.05 12.88 0.86
CA GLN A 94 19.08 13.84 -0.23
C GLN A 94 17.83 13.70 -1.12
N PRO A 95 16.92 14.70 -1.15
CA PRO A 95 15.71 14.60 -1.97
C PRO A 95 16.00 14.69 -3.47
N ASN A 96 17.08 15.38 -3.86
CA ASN A 96 17.52 15.51 -5.24
C ASN A 96 19.03 15.20 -5.35
N PRO A 97 19.42 13.92 -5.50
CA PRO A 97 20.83 13.54 -5.54
C PRO A 97 21.48 13.96 -6.87
N PRO A 98 22.73 14.47 -6.83
CA PRO A 98 23.42 14.97 -8.03
C PRO A 98 23.90 13.86 -8.98
N ALA A 99 23.89 12.60 -8.56
CA ALA A 99 24.22 11.46 -9.42
C ALA A 99 23.37 10.22 -9.06
N ALA A 100 23.33 9.25 -9.98
CA ALA A 100 22.60 8.01 -9.81
C ALA A 100 23.22 7.10 -8.73
N CYS A 101 22.41 6.25 -8.10
CA CYS A 101 22.88 5.25 -7.14
C CYS A 101 22.24 3.88 -7.37
N ALA A 102 22.85 2.84 -6.79
CA ALA A 102 22.38 1.46 -6.89
C ALA A 102 21.17 1.12 -5.99
N CYS A 103 20.58 2.11 -5.31
CA CYS A 103 19.45 1.85 -4.41
C CYS A 103 18.24 1.29 -5.17
N VAL A 104 17.46 0.43 -4.53
CA VAL A 104 16.30 -0.20 -5.16
C VAL A 104 15.16 0.80 -5.41
N LEU A 105 14.41 0.57 -6.48
CA LEU A 105 13.12 1.24 -6.69
C LEU A 105 12.03 0.50 -5.91
N LYS A 106 11.10 1.26 -5.35
CA LYS A 106 9.96 0.76 -4.57
C LYS A 106 8.69 1.52 -4.92
N GLN A 107 7.54 1.02 -4.51
CA GLN A 107 6.29 1.78 -4.59
C GLN A 107 6.33 2.96 -3.63
N ALA A 108 5.71 4.07 -4.02
CA ALA A 108 5.52 5.18 -3.09
C ALA A 108 4.56 4.75 -1.98
N TRP A 109 4.82 5.17 -0.75
CA TRP A 109 3.96 4.87 0.40
C TRP A 109 2.49 5.24 0.12
N GLY A 110 2.24 6.44 -0.42
CA GLY A 110 0.88 6.90 -0.72
C GLY A 110 0.16 6.03 -1.77
N SER A 111 0.88 5.42 -2.70
CA SER A 111 0.31 4.47 -3.66
C SER A 111 -0.10 3.16 -3.00
N LEU A 112 0.71 2.65 -2.07
CA LEU A 112 0.41 1.44 -1.30
C LEU A 112 -0.77 1.65 -0.33
N ASP A 113 -0.82 2.79 0.36
CA ASP A 113 -1.89 3.12 1.30
C ASP A 113 -3.25 3.23 0.56
N ALA A 114 -3.26 3.97 -0.56
CA ALA A 114 -4.46 4.09 -1.39
C ALA A 114 -4.92 2.74 -1.99
N LEU A 115 -3.98 1.87 -2.37
CA LEU A 115 -4.29 0.51 -2.83
C LEU A 115 -4.94 -0.30 -1.72
N ILE A 116 -4.39 -0.29 -0.50
CA ILE A 116 -4.97 -0.99 0.66
C ILE A 116 -6.37 -0.49 0.98
N GLY A 117 -6.61 0.82 0.89
CA GLY A 117 -7.96 1.38 1.04
C GLY A 117 -8.96 0.80 0.02
N ARG A 118 -8.57 0.71 -1.25
CA ARG A 118 -9.41 0.11 -2.31
C ARG A 118 -9.64 -1.39 -2.10
N LEU A 119 -8.61 -2.14 -1.70
CA LEU A 119 -8.72 -3.58 -1.45
C LEU A 119 -9.59 -3.89 -0.23
N ARG A 120 -9.59 -3.05 0.82
CA ARG A 120 -10.53 -3.18 1.94
C ARG A 120 -11.97 -3.07 1.47
N ALA A 121 -12.28 -2.06 0.65
CA ALA A 121 -13.62 -1.86 0.11
C ALA A 121 -14.04 -3.02 -0.82
N ALA A 122 -13.13 -3.48 -1.70
CA ALA A 122 -13.38 -4.61 -2.59
C ALA A 122 -13.69 -5.90 -1.81
N TYR A 123 -12.98 -6.15 -0.71
CA TYR A 123 -13.21 -7.32 0.14
C TYR A 123 -14.61 -7.32 0.77
N GLU A 124 -15.09 -6.16 1.23
CA GLU A 124 -16.44 -6.03 1.80
C GLU A 124 -17.54 -6.25 0.75
N GLU A 125 -17.33 -5.74 -0.47
CA GLU A 125 -18.28 -5.91 -1.58
C GLU A 125 -18.36 -7.35 -2.09
N ASP A 126 -17.27 -8.11 -1.99
CA ASP A 126 -17.22 -9.53 -2.33
C ASP A 126 -17.70 -10.45 -1.19
N GLY A 127 -18.40 -9.89 -0.18
CA GLY A 127 -19.03 -10.64 0.91
C GLY A 127 -18.13 -10.87 2.13
N GLY A 128 -16.95 -10.26 2.17
CA GLY A 128 -16.02 -10.33 3.30
C GLY A 128 -16.48 -9.50 4.50
N ARG A 129 -16.30 -10.04 5.71
CA ARG A 129 -16.63 -9.30 6.95
C ARG A 129 -15.53 -8.33 7.34
N ARG A 130 -15.90 -7.14 7.82
CA ARG A 130 -14.97 -6.08 8.25
C ARG A 130 -13.96 -6.56 9.29
N GLU A 131 -14.41 -7.37 10.23
CA GLU A 131 -13.61 -7.88 11.35
C GLU A 131 -12.55 -8.88 10.89
N SER A 132 -12.88 -9.66 9.86
CA SER A 132 -12.00 -10.66 9.26
C SER A 132 -11.08 -10.11 8.16
N ASN A 133 -11.16 -8.81 7.89
CA ASN A 133 -10.55 -8.22 6.70
C ASN A 133 -9.00 -8.27 6.79
N PRO A 134 -8.32 -9.03 5.90
CA PRO A 134 -6.87 -9.19 5.98
C PRO A 134 -6.10 -7.90 5.68
N PHE A 135 -6.70 -6.98 4.90
CA PHE A 135 -6.14 -5.66 4.62
C PHE A 135 -6.31 -4.71 5.81
N GLY A 136 -7.24 -4.99 6.72
CA GLY A 136 -7.44 -4.29 8.00
C GLY A 136 -6.49 -4.73 9.13
N ALA A 137 -5.73 -5.80 8.92
CA ALA A 137 -4.89 -6.40 9.94
C ALA A 137 -3.87 -5.41 10.55
N LYS A 138 -3.60 -5.55 11.85
CA LYS A 138 -2.63 -4.73 12.60
C LYS A 138 -1.25 -4.74 11.94
N ALA A 139 -0.83 -5.91 11.45
CA ALA A 139 0.42 -6.10 10.71
C ALA A 139 0.57 -5.16 9.52
N VAL A 140 -0.48 -5.04 8.71
CA VAL A 140 -0.49 -4.21 7.48
C VAL A 140 -0.36 -2.73 7.86
N ARG A 141 -1.03 -2.31 8.94
CA ARG A 141 -0.94 -0.93 9.44
C ARG A 141 0.46 -0.58 9.94
N ILE A 142 1.11 -1.50 10.68
CA ILE A 142 2.49 -1.34 11.14
C ILE A 142 3.43 -1.26 9.93
N TYR A 143 3.30 -2.19 8.98
CA TYR A 143 4.08 -2.20 7.74
C TYR A 143 4.00 -0.86 6.98
N LEU A 144 2.79 -0.35 6.75
CA LEU A 144 2.61 0.92 6.03
C LEU A 144 3.24 2.10 6.78
N ARG A 145 3.17 2.13 8.12
CA ARG A 145 3.83 3.16 8.93
C ARG A 145 5.35 3.11 8.76
N GLU A 146 5.94 1.93 8.85
CA GLU A 146 7.39 1.74 8.71
C GLU A 146 7.88 2.08 7.29
N VAL A 147 7.10 1.75 6.26
CA VAL A 147 7.38 2.17 4.88
C VAL A 147 7.35 3.69 4.77
N ARG A 148 6.38 4.38 5.38
CA ARG A 148 6.31 5.84 5.39
C ARG A 148 7.55 6.44 6.03
N GLU A 149 7.90 5.98 7.23
CA GLU A 149 9.06 6.48 7.99
C GLU A 149 10.36 6.24 7.23
N SER A 150 10.53 5.06 6.64
CA SER A 150 11.71 4.72 5.83
C SER A 150 11.83 5.62 4.60
N GLN A 151 10.73 5.89 3.91
CA GLN A 151 10.73 6.77 2.73
C GLN A 151 10.97 8.23 3.07
N VAL A 152 10.44 8.71 4.21
CA VAL A 152 10.70 10.07 4.70
C VAL A 152 12.18 10.22 5.07
N LYS A 153 12.72 9.30 5.87
CA LYS A 153 14.14 9.29 6.24
C LYS A 153 15.08 9.25 5.04
N ALA A 154 14.73 8.46 4.01
CA ALA A 154 15.53 8.38 2.79
C ALA A 154 15.61 9.70 2.00
N ARG A 155 14.68 10.64 2.24
CA ARG A 155 14.57 11.92 1.49
C ARG A 155 14.91 13.16 2.33
N ASP A 156 14.97 13.03 3.64
CA ASP A 156 15.16 14.16 4.56
C ASP A 156 16.40 13.96 5.46
N LYS A 157 17.39 14.83 5.28
CA LYS A 157 18.65 14.84 6.07
C LYS A 157 18.44 15.17 7.54
N THR A 158 17.33 15.82 7.90
CA THR A 158 17.08 16.30 9.26
C THR A 158 16.63 15.18 10.19
N VAL A 159 16.21 14.02 9.64
CA VAL A 159 15.82 12.87 10.46
C VAL A 159 17.07 12.13 10.96
N PRO A 160 17.30 12.02 12.28
CA PRO A 160 18.50 11.38 12.84
C PRO A 160 18.67 9.93 12.37
N ARG A 161 19.94 9.52 12.14
CA ARG A 161 20.27 8.15 11.70
C ARG A 161 20.11 7.10 12.80
N ASP A 162 20.15 7.51 14.08
CA ASP A 162 20.38 6.59 15.21
C ASP A 162 19.11 5.99 15.81
N ILE A 163 17.91 6.35 15.33
CA ILE A 163 16.68 5.61 15.67
C ILE A 163 16.56 4.40 14.74
N SER A 164 17.55 3.51 14.80
CA SER A 164 17.45 2.16 14.26
C SER A 164 16.78 1.28 15.32
N MET A 165 15.51 1.57 15.59
CA MET A 165 14.64 0.61 16.27
C MET A 165 14.43 -0.53 15.29
N HIS A 166 15.35 -1.51 15.29
CA HIS A 166 15.22 -2.88 14.79
C HIS A 166 14.13 -3.03 13.68
N SER A 167 14.33 -2.29 12.58
CA SER A 167 13.29 -1.98 11.58
C SER A 167 12.96 -3.17 10.67
N GLY A 168 13.83 -4.18 10.66
CA GLY A 168 13.55 -5.50 10.12
C GLY A 168 12.92 -6.43 11.15
N ASP A 169 13.30 -6.31 12.43
CA ASP A 169 12.98 -7.34 13.42
C ASP A 169 11.54 -7.29 13.92
N CYS A 170 10.86 -6.15 13.97
CA CYS A 170 9.45 -6.13 14.38
C CYS A 170 8.53 -6.81 13.36
N ILE A 171 8.67 -6.50 12.06
CA ILE A 171 7.90 -7.19 11.01
C ILE A 171 8.37 -8.63 10.85
N LEU A 172 9.69 -8.88 10.84
CA LEU A 172 10.21 -10.23 10.68
C LEU A 172 9.80 -11.11 11.87
N ARG A 173 9.81 -10.60 13.11
CA ARG A 173 9.27 -11.32 14.27
C ARG A 173 7.77 -11.54 14.16
N TYR A 174 6.99 -10.53 13.75
CA TYR A 174 5.55 -10.72 13.56
C TYR A 174 5.23 -11.76 12.47
N MET A 175 5.97 -11.76 11.36
CA MET A 175 5.84 -12.74 10.27
C MET A 175 6.34 -14.12 10.66
N THR A 176 7.44 -14.23 11.42
CA THR A 176 7.94 -15.48 11.97
C THR A 176 6.93 -16.08 12.96
N ILE A 177 6.39 -15.28 13.88
CA ILE A 177 5.32 -15.72 14.80
C ILE A 177 4.08 -16.14 14.01
N SER A 178 3.65 -15.36 13.02
CA SER A 178 2.47 -15.70 12.20
C SER A 178 2.68 -16.96 11.35
N ARG A 179 3.91 -17.23 10.91
CA ARG A 179 4.28 -18.44 10.15
C ARG A 179 4.36 -19.67 11.06
N LEU A 180 4.83 -19.50 12.30
CA LEU A 180 4.78 -20.54 13.33
C LEU A 180 3.34 -20.86 13.74
N MET A 181 2.45 -19.86 13.76
CA MET A 181 1.01 -20.05 14.06
C MET A 181 0.23 -20.71 12.91
N ALA A 182 0.79 -20.81 11.71
CA ALA A 182 0.15 -21.40 10.53
C ALA A 182 0.57 -22.87 10.26
N ASP A 183 1.50 -23.40 11.07
CA ASP A 183 1.94 -24.79 11.02
C ASP A 183 1.10 -25.59 12.03
N GLU A 184 0.03 -26.23 11.54
CA GLU A 184 -0.88 -27.04 12.35
C GLU A 184 -0.20 -28.35 12.78
N SER A 185 0.66 -28.25 13.79
CA SER A 185 0.95 -29.35 14.73
C SER A 185 1.53 -28.79 16.04
N MET A 186 0.67 -28.24 16.91
CA MET A 186 1.07 -27.98 18.30
C MET A 186 0.07 -28.61 19.28
N PRO A 187 0.55 -29.40 20.27
CA PRO A 187 -0.30 -30.13 21.20
C PRO A 187 -1.08 -29.21 22.14
N ASP A 188 -2.27 -29.67 22.54
CA ASP A 188 -3.16 -29.00 23.49
C ASP A 188 -2.44 -28.66 24.80
N GLY A 189 -1.98 -27.42 24.98
CA GLY A 189 -1.33 -27.07 26.25
C GLY A 189 -0.56 -25.76 26.41
N ILE A 190 -0.58 -24.82 25.47
CA ILE A 190 0.11 -23.53 25.67
C ILE A 190 -0.86 -22.37 25.44
N SER A 191 -1.52 -21.94 26.52
CA SER A 191 -2.47 -20.82 26.54
C SER A 191 -1.81 -19.44 26.62
N HIS A 192 -0.48 -19.35 26.77
CA HIS A 192 0.24 -18.09 26.89
C HIS A 192 1.61 -18.15 26.21
N VAL A 193 1.82 -17.38 25.15
CA VAL A 193 3.16 -17.09 24.62
C VAL A 193 3.62 -15.76 25.21
N THR A 194 4.24 -15.81 26.39
CA THR A 194 4.89 -14.66 27.01
C THR A 194 6.21 -14.38 26.30
N THR A 195 6.26 -13.32 25.50
CA THR A 195 7.53 -12.80 24.99
C THR A 195 8.04 -11.72 25.95
N LEU A 196 9.14 -12.00 26.65
CA LEU A 196 9.88 -11.00 27.43
C LEU A 196 10.68 -10.13 26.45
N MET A 197 10.40 -8.83 26.39
CA MET A 197 11.29 -7.86 25.76
C MET A 197 12.20 -7.28 26.84
N GLU A 198 13.50 -7.58 26.78
CA GLU A 198 14.51 -6.79 27.50
C GLU A 198 14.75 -5.49 26.72
N GLY A 199 14.31 -4.37 27.30
CA GLY A 199 14.69 -3.03 26.86
C GLY A 199 15.96 -2.59 27.59
N ALA A 200 17.02 -2.30 26.83
CA ALA A 200 17.89 -1.17 27.18
C ALA A 200 16.99 0.05 26.90
N ASP A 201 16.49 0.81 27.87
CA ASP A 201 17.17 1.42 29.00
C ASP A 201 16.18 1.52 30.18
N ASN A 202 16.64 1.29 31.41
CA ASN A 202 15.87 1.41 32.66
C ASN A 202 14.59 0.55 32.76
N GLY A 203 14.77 -0.78 32.80
CA GLY A 203 14.00 -1.70 33.67
C GLY A 203 12.48 -1.80 33.46
N THR A 204 11.91 -1.21 32.41
CA THR A 204 10.47 -1.27 32.16
C THR A 204 10.16 -2.43 31.24
N LEU A 205 9.76 -3.56 31.82
CA LEU A 205 9.28 -4.74 31.11
C LEU A 205 7.92 -4.42 30.45
N PHE A 206 7.89 -4.29 29.12
CA PHE A 206 6.63 -4.23 28.39
C PHE A 206 6.11 -5.64 28.14
N THR A 207 5.15 -6.08 28.96
CA THR A 207 4.42 -7.33 28.74
C THR A 207 3.33 -7.10 27.69
N ILE A 208 3.52 -7.61 26.46
CA ILE A 208 2.40 -7.74 25.51
C ILE A 208 1.77 -9.10 25.74
N SER A 209 0.83 -9.18 26.68
CA SER A 209 -0.09 -10.31 26.76
C SER A 209 -1.05 -10.21 25.59
N THR A 210 -0.89 -11.07 24.59
CA THR A 210 -1.96 -11.29 23.62
C THR A 210 -2.82 -12.41 24.18
N LEU A 211 -4.01 -12.05 24.67
CA LEU A 211 -5.07 -13.03 24.94
C LEU A 211 -5.50 -13.63 23.60
N ILE A 212 -5.56 -14.95 23.51
CA ILE A 212 -6.20 -15.67 22.39
C ILE A 212 -7.70 -15.40 22.43
#